data_AF-A0A2K9EJU3-F1
#
_entry.id   AF-A0A2K9EJU3-F1
#
_cell.length_a   1.000
_cell.length_b   1.000
_cell.length_c   1.000
_cell.angle_alpha   90.00
_cell.angle_beta   90.00
_cell.angle_gamma   90.00
#
_symmetry.space_group_name_H-M   'P 1'
#
loop_
_entity.id
_entity.type
_entity.pdbx_description
1 polymer ?
#
loop_
_entity_poly.entity_id
_entity_poly.type
_entity_poly.pdbx_seq_one_letter_code
_entity_poly.pdbx_strand_id
1 'polypeptide(L)'
;MDGIEILDDWSYTNHQVINYCEETINLNEMISNGKIIIANLKVNGLRSGYYILKVDNGIYEIGIWFDTDKMSSLDSDAITDENKFIYNKITNAVINNIDNKKLLLIGIGVETIIEYDRILQNIVDNSKNILIWILPRDKKINIQHFYKKEEKEFFNIYFR
;
A
#
# COMPACT_ATOMS: atom_id res chain seq x y z
N MET A 1 -10.35 17.54 -5.97
CA MET A 1 -10.05 16.71 -4.79
C MET A 1 -11.37 16.65 -4.05
N ASP A 2 -11.94 15.47 -3.89
CA ASP A 2 -13.34 15.32 -3.46
C ASP A 2 -13.48 15.36 -1.92
N GLY A 3 -12.58 16.08 -1.24
CA GLY A 3 -12.44 16.08 0.22
C GLY A 3 -11.50 14.97 0.74
N ILE A 4 -11.07 15.11 1.99
CA ILE A 4 -10.41 14.05 2.78
C ILE A 4 -11.47 13.43 3.68
N GLU A 5 -11.58 12.11 3.68
CA GLU A 5 -12.42 11.38 4.63
C GLU A 5 -11.61 11.07 5.90
N ILE A 6 -12.26 11.19 7.05
CA ILE A 6 -11.73 10.83 8.36
C ILE A 6 -12.68 9.84 8.99
N LEU A 7 -12.17 8.69 9.40
CA LEU A 7 -12.91 7.60 10.04
C LEU A 7 -12.23 7.19 11.35
N ASP A 8 -13.00 6.60 12.26
CA ASP A 8 -12.45 5.98 13.47
C ASP A 8 -12.05 4.52 13.23
N ASP A 9 -12.75 3.85 12.31
CA ASP A 9 -12.54 2.45 11.96
C ASP A 9 -13.06 2.16 10.54
N TRP A 10 -12.76 0.95 10.05
CA TRP A 10 -13.21 0.46 8.75
C TRP A 10 -14.72 0.21 8.65
N SER A 11 -15.46 0.29 9.77
CA SER A 11 -16.94 0.28 9.77
C SER A 11 -17.55 1.68 9.57
N TYR A 12 -16.71 2.67 9.25
CA TYR A 12 -17.09 4.06 8.99
C TYR A 12 -17.66 4.78 10.21
N THR A 13 -17.28 4.36 11.42
CA THR A 13 -17.64 5.07 12.64
C THR A 13 -17.13 6.52 12.60
N ASN A 14 -17.98 7.46 12.99
CA ASN A 14 -17.71 8.91 13.03
C ASN A 14 -17.17 9.49 11.71
N HIS A 15 -17.63 8.97 10.58
CA HIS A 15 -17.21 9.43 9.25
C HIS A 15 -17.45 10.94 9.04
N GLN A 16 -16.39 11.64 8.66
CA GLN A 16 -16.42 13.04 8.25
C GLN A 16 -15.72 13.23 6.90
N VAL A 17 -16.28 14.11 6.06
CA VAL A 17 -15.63 14.58 4.84
C VAL A 17 -15.26 16.03 5.03
N ILE A 18 -13.97 16.35 4.91
CA ILE A 18 -13.45 17.69 5.13
C ILE A 18 -12.75 18.22 3.88
N ASN A 19 -12.85 19.54 3.65
CA ASN A 19 -11.96 20.21 2.73
C ASN A 19 -10.65 20.51 3.46
N TYR A 20 -9.57 19.88 3.02
CA TYR A 20 -8.27 20.03 3.68
C TYR A 20 -7.79 21.48 3.62
N CYS A 21 -7.44 22.00 4.79
CA CYS A 21 -6.75 23.27 4.96
C CYS A 21 -5.64 23.07 5.98
N GLU A 22 -4.38 23.19 5.54
CA GLU A 22 -3.19 22.95 6.37
C GLU A 22 -3.14 23.86 7.61
N GLU A 23 -3.72 25.06 7.53
CA GLU A 23 -3.76 26.02 8.65
C GLU A 23 -4.71 25.60 9.79
N THR A 24 -5.71 24.76 9.49
CA THR A 24 -6.76 24.41 10.47
C THR A 24 -6.84 22.91 10.77
N ILE A 25 -6.22 22.06 9.96
CA ILE A 25 -6.32 20.60 10.08
C ILE A 25 -4.91 20.00 10.20
N ASN A 26 -4.63 19.40 11.35
CA ASN A 26 -3.40 18.67 11.61
C ASN A 26 -3.62 17.16 11.39
N LEU A 27 -3.33 16.67 10.18
CA LEU A 27 -3.49 15.24 9.84
C LEU A 27 -2.58 14.34 10.70
N ASN A 28 -1.38 14.79 11.07
CA ASN A 28 -0.46 14.01 11.89
C ASN A 28 -1.03 13.75 13.29
N GLU A 29 -1.70 14.75 13.86
CA GLU A 29 -2.39 14.60 15.14
C GLU A 29 -3.56 13.63 15.02
N MET A 30 -4.38 13.75 13.97
CA MET A 30 -5.50 12.85 13.73
C MET A 30 -5.06 11.39 13.59
N ILE A 31 -4.03 11.12 12.78
CA ILE A 31 -3.46 9.78 12.63
C ILE A 31 -2.88 9.29 13.96
N SER A 32 -2.21 10.16 14.72
CA SER A 32 -1.65 9.81 16.04
C SER A 32 -2.74 9.42 17.05
N ASN A 33 -3.93 10.00 16.92
CA ASN A 33 -5.13 9.70 17.68
C ASN A 33 -5.91 8.48 17.14
N GLY A 34 -5.34 7.72 16.19
CA GLY A 34 -5.91 6.49 15.67
C GLY A 34 -6.94 6.67 14.57
N LYS A 35 -7.10 7.88 14.01
CA LYS A 35 -7.99 8.09 12.87
C LYS A 35 -7.42 7.47 11.60
N ILE A 36 -8.31 6.97 10.76
CA ILE A 36 -8.04 6.58 9.39
C ILE A 36 -8.28 7.80 8.51
N ILE A 37 -7.27 8.19 7.75
CA ILE A 37 -7.36 9.30 6.79
C ILE A 37 -7.41 8.70 5.40
N ILE A 38 -8.45 9.01 4.63
CA ILE A 38 -8.61 8.57 3.24
C ILE A 38 -8.65 9.79 2.33
N ALA A 39 -7.83 9.79 1.29
CA ALA A 39 -7.85 10.83 0.27
C ALA A 39 -8.25 10.22 -1.07
N ASN A 40 -9.38 10.66 -1.60
CA ASN A 40 -9.83 10.31 -2.95
C ASN A 40 -9.29 11.32 -3.96
N LEU A 41 -8.69 10.78 -5.00
CA LEU A 41 -7.96 11.48 -6.03
C LEU A 41 -8.49 11.08 -7.41
N LYS A 42 -8.20 11.93 -8.39
CA LYS A 42 -8.42 11.62 -9.80
C LYS A 42 -7.16 11.96 -10.57
N VAL A 43 -6.46 10.95 -11.05
CA VAL A 43 -5.22 11.09 -11.82
C VAL A 43 -5.49 10.68 -13.25
N ASN A 44 -5.31 11.59 -14.21
CA ASN A 44 -5.56 11.34 -15.64
C ASN A 44 -6.93 10.71 -15.94
N GLY A 45 -7.97 11.10 -15.20
CA GLY A 45 -9.32 10.58 -15.39
C GLY A 45 -9.63 9.31 -14.61
N LEU A 46 -8.63 8.61 -14.07
CA LEU A 46 -8.79 7.41 -13.25
C LEU A 46 -9.04 7.80 -11.80
N ARG A 47 -9.99 7.12 -11.15
CA ARG A 47 -10.18 7.23 -9.71
C ARG A 47 -8.98 6.58 -9.03
N SER A 48 -8.48 7.21 -8.00
CA SER A 48 -7.39 6.70 -7.20
C SER A 48 -7.49 7.25 -5.80
N GLY A 49 -6.67 6.72 -4.91
CA GLY A 49 -6.65 7.23 -3.57
C GLY A 49 -5.60 6.56 -2.74
N TYR A 50 -5.54 7.00 -1.50
CA TYR A 50 -4.79 6.32 -0.48
C TYR A 50 -5.51 6.43 0.84
N TYR A 51 -5.14 5.54 1.75
CA TYR A 51 -5.42 5.71 3.16
C TYR A 51 -4.12 5.64 3.95
N ILE A 52 -4.13 6.23 5.14
CA ILE A 52 -3.10 6.07 6.14
C ILE A 52 -3.74 5.94 7.52
N LEU A 53 -3.22 5.01 8.32
CA LEU A 53 -3.58 4.87 9.72
C LEU A 53 -2.36 4.44 10.56
N LYS A 54 -2.41 4.74 11.85
CA LYS A 54 -1.45 4.23 12.83
C LYS A 54 -1.97 2.90 13.38
N VAL A 55 -1.24 1.82 13.14
CA VAL A 55 -1.62 0.46 13.59
C VAL A 55 -0.92 0.03 14.87
N ASP A 56 0.23 0.63 15.18
CA ASP A 56 0.94 0.43 16.45
C ASP A 56 1.84 1.64 16.78
N ASN A 57 2.56 1.61 17.90
CA ASN A 57 3.45 2.68 18.29
C ASN A 57 4.59 2.88 17.28
N GLY A 58 4.51 3.96 16.50
CA GLY A 58 5.48 4.29 15.46
C GLY A 58 5.32 3.46 14.17
N ILE A 59 4.24 2.68 14.06
CA ILE A 59 3.97 1.83 12.89
C ILE A 59 2.69 2.29 12.21
N TYR A 60 2.79 2.49 10.90
CA TYR A 60 1.74 3.03 10.07
C TYR A 60 1.48 2.07 8.92
N GLU A 61 0.21 1.91 8.59
CA GLU A 61 -0.24 1.21 7.41
C GLU A 61 -0.68 2.25 6.37
N ILE A 62 -0.23 2.06 5.14
CA ILE A 62 -0.53 2.95 4.02
C ILE A 62 -1.00 2.06 2.86
N GLY A 63 -2.23 2.25 2.44
CA GLY A 63 -2.75 1.63 1.22
C GLY A 63 -2.88 2.67 0.12
N ILE A 64 -2.41 2.36 -1.08
CA ILE A 64 -2.56 3.19 -2.27
C ILE A 64 -3.29 2.37 -3.32
N TRP A 65 -4.31 2.95 -3.94
CA TRP A 65 -5.13 2.25 -4.93
C TRP A 65 -5.44 3.16 -6.12
N PHE A 66 -5.73 2.52 -7.25
CA PHE A 66 -6.26 3.18 -8.43
C PHE A 66 -7.22 2.21 -9.13
N ASP A 67 -8.24 2.78 -9.75
CA ASP A 67 -9.28 2.08 -10.48
C ASP A 67 -8.69 1.49 -11.77
N THR A 68 -8.82 0.17 -11.90
CA THR A 68 -8.35 -0.62 -13.03
C THR A 68 -9.48 -1.12 -13.92
N ASP A 69 -10.74 -0.71 -13.73
CA ASP A 69 -11.93 -1.23 -14.44
C ASP A 69 -11.82 -1.15 -15.98
N LYS A 70 -10.96 -0.27 -16.50
CA LYS A 70 -10.73 -0.07 -17.94
C LYS A 70 -9.40 -0.66 -18.44
N MET A 71 -8.70 -1.42 -17.60
CA MET A 71 -7.39 -1.99 -17.88
C MET A 71 -7.46 -3.51 -17.83
N SER A 72 -7.99 -4.14 -18.89
CA SER A 72 -8.17 -5.59 -18.96
C SER A 72 -6.89 -6.40 -18.75
N SER A 73 -5.72 -5.83 -19.03
CA SER A 73 -4.43 -6.49 -18.75
C SER A 73 -4.14 -6.63 -17.25
N LEU A 74 -4.77 -5.81 -16.40
CA LEU A 74 -4.67 -5.88 -14.95
C LEU A 74 -5.76 -6.76 -14.32
N ASP A 75 -6.72 -7.26 -15.11
CA ASP A 75 -7.71 -8.25 -14.69
C ASP A 75 -7.09 -9.67 -14.74
N SER A 76 -6.06 -9.86 -13.93
CA SER A 76 -5.29 -11.11 -13.86
C SER A 76 -4.72 -11.30 -12.46
N ASP A 77 -4.88 -12.50 -11.92
CA ASP A 77 -4.31 -12.93 -10.63
C ASP A 77 -2.80 -13.22 -10.69
N ALA A 78 -2.15 -12.88 -11.80
CA ALA A 78 -0.73 -13.09 -12.05
C ALA A 78 -0.12 -11.97 -12.90
N ILE A 79 1.20 -11.82 -12.78
CA ILE A 79 1.98 -10.97 -13.69
C ILE A 79 2.16 -11.72 -15.01
N THR A 80 1.57 -11.18 -16.08
CA THR A 80 1.65 -11.70 -17.45
C THR A 80 2.58 -10.85 -18.29
N ASP A 81 2.96 -11.32 -19.48
CA ASP A 81 3.77 -10.52 -20.40
C ASP A 81 3.09 -9.19 -20.80
N GLU A 82 1.75 -9.16 -20.80
CA GLU A 82 0.97 -7.97 -21.15
C GLU A 82 0.99 -6.89 -20.05
N ASN A 83 1.01 -7.30 -18.77
CA ASN A 83 0.91 -6.37 -17.64
C ASN A 83 2.22 -6.14 -16.89
N LYS A 84 3.25 -6.95 -17.16
CA LYS A 84 4.58 -6.86 -16.54
C LYS A 84 5.19 -5.47 -16.60
N PHE A 85 4.97 -4.75 -17.71
CA PHE A 85 5.51 -3.39 -17.83
C PHE A 85 4.92 -2.43 -16.78
N ILE A 86 3.63 -2.62 -16.42
CA ILE A 86 2.93 -1.79 -15.43
C ILE A 86 3.51 -2.07 -14.04
N TYR A 87 3.56 -3.34 -13.67
CA TYR A 87 4.13 -3.78 -12.39
C TYR A 87 5.58 -3.37 -12.21
N ASN A 88 6.40 -3.44 -13.27
CA ASN A 88 7.77 -2.93 -13.25
C ASN A 88 7.82 -1.42 -13.03
N LYS A 89 6.94 -0.64 -13.69
CA LYS A 89 6.88 0.82 -13.47
C LYS A 89 6.48 1.16 -12.04
N ILE A 90 5.47 0.49 -11.49
CA ILE A 90 5.02 0.69 -10.10
C ILE A 90 6.16 0.34 -9.14
N THR A 91 6.75 -0.86 -9.31
CA THR A 91 7.87 -1.32 -8.46
C THR A 91 9.02 -0.33 -8.47
N ASN A 92 9.43 0.14 -9.65
CA ASN A 92 10.51 1.12 -9.78
C ASN A 92 10.14 2.47 -9.14
N ALA A 93 8.90 2.94 -9.32
CA ALA A 93 8.44 4.15 -8.67
C ALA A 93 8.50 4.02 -7.14
N VAL A 94 8.07 2.88 -6.59
CA VAL A 94 8.07 2.62 -5.15
C VAL A 94 9.49 2.59 -4.59
N ILE A 95 10.39 1.77 -5.15
CA ILE A 95 11.75 1.62 -4.61
C ILE A 95 12.58 2.92 -4.70
N ASN A 96 12.25 3.81 -5.64
CA ASN A 96 12.95 5.08 -5.81
C ASN A 96 12.45 6.18 -4.86
N ASN A 97 11.26 6.03 -4.28
CA ASN A 97 10.64 7.07 -3.45
C ASN A 97 10.49 6.67 -1.97
N ILE A 98 10.77 5.42 -1.61
CA ILE A 98 10.62 4.95 -0.22
C ILE A 98 11.93 4.95 0.55
N ASP A 99 11.87 5.40 1.80
CA ASP A 99 12.98 5.29 2.75
C ASP A 99 13.11 3.84 3.23
N ASN A 100 14.10 3.12 2.70
CA ASN A 100 14.35 1.72 3.00
C ASN A 100 14.65 1.46 4.48
N LYS A 101 15.09 2.48 5.26
CA LYS A 101 15.39 2.33 6.69
C LYS A 101 14.15 2.35 7.56
N LYS A 102 13.05 2.94 7.06
CA LYS A 102 11.77 3.04 7.78
C LYS A 102 10.74 2.03 7.28
N LEU A 103 10.97 1.45 6.11
CA LEU A 103 10.09 0.45 5.53
C LEU A 103 10.10 -0.86 6.34
N LEU A 104 8.93 -1.44 6.57
CA LEU A 104 8.80 -2.81 7.07
C LEU A 104 8.62 -3.80 5.92
N LEU A 105 7.61 -3.59 5.08
CA LEU A 105 7.27 -4.40 3.92
C LEU A 105 6.28 -3.65 3.01
N ILE A 106 6.21 -4.05 1.75
CA ILE A 106 5.17 -3.61 0.78
C ILE A 106 4.63 -4.83 0.07
N GLY A 107 3.31 -4.97 0.03
CA GLY A 107 2.61 -5.88 -0.87
C GLY A 107 1.95 -5.08 -2.01
N ILE A 108 2.04 -5.58 -3.23
CA ILE A 108 1.36 -5.02 -4.42
C ILE A 108 0.54 -6.11 -5.09
N GLY A 109 -0.71 -5.82 -5.40
CA GLY A 109 -1.65 -6.71 -6.11
C GLY A 109 -2.86 -5.95 -6.61
N VAL A 110 -3.74 -6.62 -7.38
CA VAL A 110 -4.98 -6.04 -7.94
C VAL A 110 -5.99 -5.75 -6.82
N GLU A 111 -6.20 -6.74 -5.96
CA GLU A 111 -6.89 -6.61 -4.68
C GLU A 111 -5.89 -7.06 -3.63
N THR A 112 -5.58 -6.22 -2.65
CA THR A 112 -4.56 -6.54 -1.65
C THR A 112 -5.15 -6.42 -0.27
N ILE A 113 -5.25 -7.55 0.42
CA ILE A 113 -5.58 -7.59 1.85
C ILE A 113 -4.29 -7.84 2.61
N ILE A 114 -3.87 -6.83 3.37
CA ILE A 114 -2.73 -6.90 4.28
C ILE A 114 -3.30 -6.66 5.67
N GLU A 115 -3.21 -7.68 6.52
CA GLU A 115 -3.55 -7.53 7.94
C GLU A 115 -2.27 -7.27 8.69
N TYR A 116 -2.20 -6.13 9.37
CA TYR A 116 -1.05 -5.83 10.20
C TYR A 116 -0.96 -6.80 11.40
N ASP A 117 0.22 -7.37 11.58
CA ASP A 117 0.64 -8.16 12.73
C ASP A 117 2.02 -7.65 13.17
N ARG A 118 2.29 -7.62 14.48
CA ARG A 118 3.60 -7.26 15.02
C ARG A 118 4.72 -8.15 14.47
N ILE A 119 4.39 -9.38 14.07
CA ILE A 119 5.28 -10.35 13.46
C ILE A 119 5.12 -10.24 11.93
N LEU A 120 6.13 -9.68 11.26
CA LEU A 120 6.09 -9.46 9.79
C LEU A 120 5.89 -10.75 8.99
N GLN A 121 6.32 -11.89 9.51
CA GLN A 121 6.08 -13.19 8.87
C GLN A 121 4.58 -13.51 8.81
N ASN A 122 3.83 -13.23 9.88
CA ASN A 122 2.38 -13.46 9.92
C ASN A 122 1.66 -12.57 8.90
N ILE A 123 2.14 -11.33 8.70
CA ILE A 123 1.59 -10.44 7.66
C ILE A 123 1.70 -11.12 6.29
N VAL A 124 2.89 -11.61 5.94
CA VAL A 124 3.10 -12.29 4.65
C VAL A 124 2.26 -13.56 4.53
N ASP A 125 2.18 -14.35 5.60
CA ASP A 125 1.48 -15.64 5.58
C ASP A 125 -0.05 -15.49 5.49
N ASN A 126 -0.61 -14.41 6.04
CA ASN A 126 -2.05 -14.15 6.07
C ASN A 126 -2.54 -13.26 4.90
N SER A 127 -1.63 -12.55 4.24
CA SER A 127 -1.97 -11.72 3.08
C SER A 127 -2.45 -12.54 1.89
N LYS A 128 -3.38 -11.96 1.12
CA LYS A 128 -3.97 -12.58 -0.07
C LYS A 128 -3.76 -11.71 -1.29
N ASN A 129 -3.71 -12.37 -2.45
CA ASN A 129 -3.67 -11.72 -3.78
C ASN A 129 -2.48 -10.77 -4.00
N ILE A 130 -1.37 -11.01 -3.29
CA ILE A 130 -0.13 -10.26 -3.47
C ILE A 130 0.63 -10.82 -4.68
N LEU A 131 0.98 -9.94 -5.61
CA LEU A 131 1.78 -10.26 -6.79
C LEU A 131 3.25 -9.89 -6.60
N ILE A 132 3.52 -8.87 -5.78
CA ILE A 132 4.88 -8.38 -5.51
C ILE A 132 5.07 -8.14 -4.02
N TRP A 133 6.13 -8.69 -3.46
CA TRP A 133 6.66 -8.27 -2.16
C TRP A 133 7.91 -7.42 -2.35
N ILE A 134 8.00 -6.28 -1.66
CA ILE A 134 9.21 -5.48 -1.56
C ILE A 134 9.59 -5.37 -0.09
N LEU A 135 10.78 -5.85 0.23
CA LEU A 135 11.31 -5.89 1.59
C LEU A 135 12.67 -5.19 1.66
N PRO A 136 12.99 -4.47 2.73
CA PRO A 136 14.37 -4.04 2.98
C PRO A 136 15.31 -5.25 3.05
N ARG A 137 16.54 -5.09 2.56
CA ARG A 137 17.49 -6.21 2.39
C ARG A 137 17.89 -6.89 3.70
N ASP A 138 17.86 -6.17 4.81
CA ASP A 138 18.19 -6.64 6.14
C ASP A 138 17.06 -7.46 6.81
N LYS A 139 15.84 -7.40 6.26
CA LYS A 139 14.70 -8.18 6.78
C LYS A 139 14.79 -9.63 6.31
N LYS A 140 14.68 -10.54 7.28
CA LYS A 140 14.60 -11.99 7.04
C LYS A 140 13.15 -12.44 7.18
N ILE A 141 12.43 -12.44 6.07
CA ILE A 141 11.05 -12.91 5.98
C ILE A 141 11.02 -13.99 4.90
N ASN A 142 10.37 -15.12 5.21
CA ASN A 142 10.21 -16.22 4.28
C ASN A 142 9.07 -15.89 3.33
N ILE A 143 9.40 -15.63 2.08
CA ILE A 143 8.42 -15.52 1.00
C ILE A 143 8.22 -16.91 0.38
N GLN A 144 6.98 -17.22 0.01
CA GLN A 144 6.60 -18.51 -0.56
C GLN A 144 7.43 -18.83 -1.82
N HIS A 145 7.78 -20.10 -1.99
CA HIS A 145 8.77 -20.57 -2.98
C HIS A 145 8.39 -20.33 -4.44
N PHE A 146 7.11 -20.11 -4.74
CA PHE A 146 6.66 -19.82 -6.09
C PHE A 146 6.90 -18.36 -6.50
N TYR A 147 7.34 -17.48 -5.59
CA TYR A 147 7.82 -16.16 -5.98
C TYR A 147 9.28 -16.21 -6.45
N LYS A 148 9.55 -15.52 -7.55
CA LYS A 148 10.91 -15.28 -8.04
C LYS A 148 11.52 -14.07 -7.33
N LYS A 149 12.69 -14.26 -6.71
CA LYS A 149 13.45 -13.19 -6.05
C LYS A 149 14.35 -12.43 -7.03
N GLU A 150 14.34 -11.10 -6.92
CA GLU A 150 15.29 -10.17 -7.52
C GLU A 150 15.92 -9.30 -6.41
N GLU A 151 17.24 -9.12 -6.45
CA GLU A 151 17.94 -8.24 -5.51
C GLU A 151 18.23 -6.88 -6.15
N LYS A 152 17.82 -5.82 -5.46
CA LYS A 152 18.25 -4.44 -5.70
C LYS A 152 19.13 -3.98 -4.54
N GLU A 153 19.83 -2.87 -4.70
CA GLU A 153 20.83 -2.36 -3.74
C GLU A 153 20.35 -2.45 -2.27
N PHE A 154 19.16 -1.94 -2.00
CA PHE A 154 18.56 -1.86 -0.65
C PHE A 154 17.36 -2.79 -0.42
N PHE A 155 16.90 -3.51 -1.45
CA PHE A 155 15.63 -4.23 -1.42
C PHE A 155 15.75 -5.66 -1.95
N ASN A 156 15.03 -6.58 -1.31
CA ASN A 156 14.66 -7.85 -1.90
C ASN A 156 13.26 -7.71 -2.48
N ILE A 157 13.10 -8.02 -3.76
CA ILE A 157 11.82 -7.95 -4.48
C ILE A 157 11.42 -9.36 -4.91
N TYR A 158 10.18 -9.74 -4.68
CA TYR A 158 9.66 -11.07 -4.99
C TYR A 158 8.45 -10.93 -5.91
N PHE A 159 8.50 -11.54 -7.08
CA PHE A 159 7.43 -11.50 -8.09
C PHE A 159 6.76 -12.87 -8.19
N ARG A 160 5.43 -12.90 -8.13
CA ARG A 160 4.63 -14.11 -8.34
C ARG A 160 4.48 -14.43 -9.82
#